data_AF-A0A374WQ17-F1
#
_entry.id   AF-A0A374WQ17-F1
#
_cell.length_a   1.000
_cell.length_b   1.000
_cell.length_c   1.000
_cell.angle_alpha   90.00
_cell.angle_beta   90.00
_cell.angle_gamma   90.00
#
_symmetry.space_group_name_H-M   'P 1'
#
loop_
_entity.id
_entity.type
_entity.pdbx_description
1 polymer ?
#
loop_
_entity_poly.entity_id
_entity_poly.type
_entity_poly.pdbx_seq_one_letter_code
_entity_poly.pdbx_strand_id
1 'polypeptide(L)'
;MKSINDIFREIVADTAKAYGNNVSYMFGDWEYIAGQLTEWSQSQEKSKLKFPIICLYSPYIEDRTSKVPNASLEFIIMVDTLKKYTNEERERVSFVSVLRPIYEAFIKSILSSPDLVNEYNGIIPHLYTENYRYGRKGVEADGKPFRDFIDAIEIKNLNIKIKNIKCYGNRI
;
A
#
# COMPACT_ATOMS: atom_id res chain seq x y z
N MET A 1 -8.45 9.32 -18.32
CA MET A 1 -8.36 9.40 -16.85
C MET A 1 -7.66 8.13 -16.38
N LYS A 2 -6.53 8.24 -15.68
CA LYS A 2 -5.85 7.06 -15.11
C LYS A 2 -6.77 6.38 -14.10
N SER A 3 -6.68 5.06 -13.98
CA SER A 3 -7.38 4.36 -12.90
C SER A 3 -6.71 4.65 -11.55
N ILE A 4 -7.44 4.53 -10.42
CA ILE A 4 -6.83 4.63 -9.09
C ILE A 4 -5.67 3.62 -8.95
N ASN A 5 -5.81 2.41 -9.49
CA ASN A 5 -4.76 1.41 -9.50
C ASN A 5 -3.48 1.88 -10.24
N ASP A 6 -3.63 2.57 -11.37
CA ASP A 6 -2.47 3.11 -12.11
C ASP A 6 -1.83 4.28 -11.37
N ILE A 7 -2.65 5.17 -10.79
CA ILE A 7 -2.17 6.28 -9.96
C ILE A 7 -1.33 5.75 -8.79
N PHE A 8 -1.83 4.76 -8.06
CA PHE A 8 -1.11 4.19 -6.92
C PHE A 8 0.09 3.33 -7.33
N ARG A 9 0.07 2.71 -8.52
CA ARG A 9 1.25 2.06 -9.08
C ARG A 9 2.40 3.05 -9.28
N GLU A 10 2.12 4.24 -9.82
CA GLU A 10 3.11 5.30 -10.00
C GLU A 10 3.57 5.89 -8.66
N ILE A 11 2.64 6.16 -7.74
CA ILE A 11 2.96 6.65 -6.38
C ILE A 11 3.88 5.68 -5.64
N VAL A 12 3.62 4.37 -5.71
CA VAL A 12 4.48 3.38 -5.05
C VAL A 12 5.85 3.29 -5.74
N ALA A 13 5.92 3.47 -7.06
CA ALA A 13 7.21 3.56 -7.75
C ALA A 13 8.04 4.77 -7.28
N ASP A 14 7.40 5.93 -7.05
CA ASP A 14 8.07 7.10 -6.47
C ASP A 14 8.41 6.91 -4.99
N THR A 15 7.57 6.18 -4.24
CA THR A 15 7.84 5.76 -2.86
C THR A 15 9.11 4.91 -2.78
N ALA A 16 9.28 3.94 -3.67
CA ALA A 16 10.48 3.11 -3.75
C ALA A 16 11.74 3.95 -4.02
N LYS A 17 11.66 4.92 -4.94
CA LYS A 17 12.77 5.86 -5.21
C LYS A 17 13.11 6.70 -3.97
N ALA A 18 12.10 7.23 -3.28
CA ALA A 18 12.29 8.05 -2.09
C ALA A 18 12.83 7.25 -0.89
N TYR A 19 12.41 5.99 -0.73
CA TYR A 19 12.91 5.07 0.28
C TYR A 19 14.33 4.58 -0.02
N GLY A 20 14.71 4.53 -1.31
CA GLY A 20 16.04 4.10 -1.76
C GLY A 20 16.22 2.59 -1.91
N ASN A 21 15.12 1.82 -1.85
CA ASN A 21 15.12 0.37 -2.04
C ASN A 21 13.79 -0.08 -2.67
N ASN A 22 13.72 -1.34 -3.10
CA ASN A 22 12.52 -1.91 -3.71
C ASN A 22 11.32 -1.83 -2.77
N VAL A 23 10.20 -1.33 -3.27
CA VAL A 23 8.88 -1.41 -2.65
C VAL A 23 7.90 -1.83 -3.74
N SER A 24 7.31 -3.01 -3.60
CA SER A 24 6.39 -3.55 -4.61
C SER A 24 4.98 -3.01 -4.44
N TYR A 25 4.17 -3.14 -5.49
CA TYR A 25 2.75 -2.76 -5.48
C TYR A 25 1.84 -3.89 -5.96
N MET A 26 0.73 -4.08 -5.26
CA MET A 26 -0.35 -4.99 -5.65
C MET A 26 -1.70 -4.37 -5.28
N PHE A 27 -2.78 -4.81 -5.93
CA PHE A 27 -4.13 -4.48 -5.53
C PHE A 27 -5.01 -5.73 -5.63
N GLY A 28 -6.06 -5.80 -4.81
CA GLY A 28 -6.95 -6.96 -4.74
C GLY A 28 -7.66 -7.05 -3.41
N ASP A 29 -8.57 -8.02 -3.28
CA ASP A 29 -8.98 -8.47 -1.95
C ASP A 29 -7.85 -9.29 -1.29
N TRP A 30 -8.03 -9.63 -0.02
CA TRP A 30 -7.01 -10.38 0.72
C TRP A 30 -6.76 -11.78 0.14
N GLU A 31 -7.79 -12.46 -0.37
CA GLU A 31 -7.63 -13.81 -0.94
C GLU A 31 -6.72 -13.77 -2.18
N TYR A 32 -6.98 -12.82 -3.08
CA TYR A 32 -6.15 -12.58 -4.27
C TYR A 32 -4.72 -12.20 -3.88
N ILE A 33 -4.55 -11.23 -2.96
CA ILE A 33 -3.23 -10.78 -2.51
C ILE A 33 -2.44 -11.93 -1.90
N ALA A 34 -3.04 -12.69 -0.98
CA ALA A 34 -2.40 -13.82 -0.32
C ALA A 34 -2.02 -14.93 -1.31
N GLY A 35 -2.89 -15.21 -2.29
CA GLY A 35 -2.63 -16.17 -3.37
C GLY A 35 -1.42 -15.75 -4.22
N GLN A 36 -1.42 -14.51 -4.72
CA GLN A 36 -0.32 -13.98 -5.53
C GLN A 36 1.00 -13.93 -4.76
N LEU A 37 0.98 -13.51 -3.50
CA LEU A 37 2.16 -13.51 -2.65
C LEU A 37 2.70 -14.93 -2.42
N THR A 38 1.82 -15.93 -2.30
CA THR A 38 2.22 -17.34 -2.17
C THR A 38 2.89 -17.85 -3.45
N GLU A 39 2.37 -17.49 -4.63
CA GLU A 39 2.98 -17.81 -5.92
C GLU A 39 4.35 -17.13 -6.09
N TRP A 40 4.48 -15.86 -5.71
CA TRP A 40 5.75 -15.13 -5.81
C TRP A 40 6.85 -15.77 -4.99
N SER A 41 6.51 -16.32 -3.83
CA SER A 41 7.46 -17.06 -3.00
C SER A 41 8.01 -18.34 -3.63
N GLN A 42 7.36 -18.88 -4.66
CA GLN A 42 7.79 -20.09 -5.36
C GLN A 42 8.72 -19.77 -6.55
N SER A 43 8.79 -18.51 -6.96
CA SER A 43 9.64 -18.05 -8.06
C SER A 43 10.96 -17.48 -7.54
N GLN A 44 12.08 -17.93 -8.12
CA GLN A 44 13.41 -17.44 -7.77
C GLN A 44 13.59 -15.93 -8.05
N GLU A 45 12.89 -15.42 -9.05
CA GLU A 45 12.93 -14.00 -9.43
C GLU A 45 11.95 -13.17 -8.61
N LYS A 46 10.67 -13.60 -8.54
CA LYS A 46 9.62 -12.81 -7.87
C LYS A 46 9.71 -12.82 -6.35
N SER A 47 10.32 -13.84 -5.76
CA SER A 47 10.51 -13.91 -4.30
C SER A 47 11.29 -12.71 -3.75
N LYS A 48 12.27 -12.21 -4.50
CA LYS A 48 13.06 -11.02 -4.15
C LYS A 48 12.28 -9.71 -4.21
N LEU A 49 11.18 -9.69 -4.96
CA LEU A 49 10.29 -8.54 -5.10
C LEU A 49 9.12 -8.59 -4.13
N LYS A 50 8.98 -9.67 -3.35
CA LYS A 50 7.78 -9.90 -2.55
C LYS A 50 7.60 -8.91 -1.42
N PHE A 51 8.68 -8.58 -0.72
CA PHE A 51 8.69 -7.65 0.40
C PHE A 51 9.87 -6.67 0.28
N PRO A 52 9.72 -5.44 0.78
CA PRO A 52 8.47 -4.84 1.28
C PRO A 52 7.48 -4.55 0.15
N ILE A 53 6.18 -4.56 0.46
CA ILE A 53 5.10 -4.35 -0.51
C ILE A 53 3.99 -3.47 0.08
N ILE A 54 3.42 -2.62 -0.77
CA ILE A 54 2.21 -1.85 -0.49
C ILE A 54 1.06 -2.45 -1.31
N CYS A 55 0.00 -2.88 -0.63
CA CYS A 55 -1.19 -3.42 -1.28
C CYS A 55 -2.38 -2.47 -1.09
N LEU A 56 -3.12 -2.21 -2.18
CA LEU A 56 -4.40 -1.50 -2.17
C LEU A 56 -5.55 -2.51 -2.10
N TYR A 57 -6.39 -2.45 -1.08
CA TYR A 57 -7.57 -3.30 -1.00
C TYR A 57 -8.63 -2.89 -2.03
N SER A 58 -9.18 -3.87 -2.73
CA SER A 58 -10.29 -3.70 -3.67
C SER A 58 -11.37 -4.75 -3.45
N PRO A 59 -12.67 -4.46 -3.70
CA PRO A 59 -13.17 -3.24 -4.31
C PRO A 59 -13.15 -2.02 -3.38
N TYR A 60 -12.96 -0.84 -3.96
CA TYR A 60 -13.15 0.45 -3.31
C TYR A 60 -14.23 1.24 -4.06
N ILE A 61 -14.85 2.22 -3.39
CA ILE A 61 -15.91 3.04 -3.97
C ILE A 61 -15.33 4.37 -4.42
N GLU A 62 -15.52 4.70 -5.70
CA GLU A 62 -15.24 6.03 -6.24
C GLU A 62 -16.56 6.81 -6.32
N ASP A 63 -16.68 7.87 -5.52
CA ASP A 63 -17.79 8.81 -5.61
C ASP A 63 -17.58 9.75 -6.79
N ARG A 64 -18.43 9.57 -7.80
CA ARG A 64 -18.47 10.36 -9.04
C ARG A 64 -19.66 11.31 -9.12
N THR A 65 -20.36 11.53 -8.01
CA THR A 65 -21.53 12.43 -7.97
C THR A 65 -21.14 13.90 -8.09
N SER A 66 -19.89 14.25 -7.73
CA SER A 66 -19.33 15.59 -7.80
C SER A 66 -18.44 15.79 -9.04
N LYS A 67 -18.15 17.06 -9.41
CA LYS A 67 -17.23 17.39 -10.52
C LYS A 67 -15.79 16.88 -10.31
N VAL A 68 -15.40 16.68 -9.05
CA VAL A 68 -14.10 16.15 -8.63
C VAL A 68 -14.35 14.78 -8.00
N PRO A 69 -14.04 13.68 -8.71
CA PRO A 69 -14.19 12.35 -8.14
C PRO A 69 -13.37 12.19 -6.87
N ASN A 70 -13.91 11.45 -5.91
CA ASN A 70 -13.22 11.16 -4.64
C ASN A 70 -13.36 9.68 -4.27
N ALA A 71 -12.46 9.19 -3.44
CA ALA A 71 -12.49 7.80 -2.97
C ALA A 71 -11.92 7.70 -1.56
N SER A 72 -12.44 6.74 -0.78
CA SER A 72 -11.88 6.31 0.49
C SER A 72 -11.20 4.96 0.28
N LEU A 73 -9.89 4.90 0.54
CA LEU A 73 -9.05 3.76 0.20
C LEU A 73 -8.47 3.11 1.46
N GLU A 74 -8.22 1.80 1.37
CA GLU A 74 -7.56 1.02 2.41
C GLU A 74 -6.31 0.36 1.86
N PHE A 75 -5.22 0.43 2.62
CA PHE A 75 -3.93 -0.15 2.24
C PHE A 75 -3.36 -1.00 3.37
N ILE A 76 -2.49 -1.93 2.99
CA ILE A 76 -1.58 -2.62 3.90
C ILE A 76 -0.15 -2.54 3.37
N ILE A 77 0.78 -2.13 4.23
CA ILE A 77 2.22 -2.14 3.96
C ILE A 77 2.80 -3.32 4.73
N MET A 78 3.46 -4.26 4.03
CA MET A 78 3.93 -5.51 4.63
C MET A 78 5.42 -5.69 4.44
N VAL A 79 6.05 -6.30 5.44
CA VAL A 79 7.40 -6.85 5.39
C VAL A 79 7.38 -8.28 5.94
N ASP A 80 8.25 -9.14 5.44
CA ASP A 80 8.47 -10.45 6.04
C ASP A 80 9.09 -10.32 7.43
N THR A 81 8.78 -11.28 8.30
CA THR A 81 9.30 -11.31 9.66
C THR A 81 9.49 -12.75 10.13
N LEU A 82 10.18 -12.92 11.26
CA LEU A 82 10.36 -14.22 11.87
C LEU A 82 9.35 -14.43 13.00
N LYS A 83 8.65 -15.57 12.97
CA LYS A 83 7.68 -15.94 14.03
C LYS A 83 8.24 -15.83 15.45
N LYS A 84 9.53 -16.14 15.62
CA LYS A 84 10.22 -16.15 16.90
C LYS A 84 10.50 -14.76 17.48
N TYR A 85 10.41 -13.69 16.67
CA TYR A 85 10.70 -12.35 17.16
C TYR A 85 9.68 -11.89 18.21
N THR A 86 10.20 -11.31 19.30
CA THR A 86 9.39 -10.59 20.28
C THR A 86 8.83 -9.29 19.68
N ASN A 87 7.91 -8.65 20.38
CA ASN A 87 7.36 -7.37 19.90
C ASN A 87 8.43 -6.27 19.89
N GLU A 88 9.38 -6.29 20.83
CA GLU A 88 10.49 -5.35 20.92
C GLU A 88 11.47 -5.54 19.75
N GLU A 89 11.73 -6.79 19.36
CA GLU A 89 12.54 -7.09 18.17
C GLU A 89 11.84 -6.64 16.89
N ARG A 90 10.53 -6.88 16.76
CA ARG A 90 9.72 -6.41 15.60
C ARG A 90 9.66 -4.90 15.51
N GLU A 91 9.46 -4.22 16.64
CA GLU A 91 9.47 -2.76 16.72
C GLU A 91 10.76 -2.22 16.08
N ARG A 92 11.90 -2.80 16.46
CA ARG A 92 13.19 -2.33 15.98
C ARG A 92 13.48 -2.75 14.52
N VAL A 93 13.22 -4.01 14.17
CA VAL A 93 13.59 -4.60 12.87
C VAL A 93 12.57 -4.28 11.79
N SER A 94 11.29 -4.51 12.06
CA SER A 94 10.22 -4.35 11.07
C SER A 94 9.71 -2.91 11.03
N PHE A 95 9.33 -2.33 12.17
CA PHE A 95 8.62 -1.04 12.20
C PHE A 95 9.55 0.15 12.04
N VAL A 96 10.52 0.32 12.94
CA VAL A 96 11.47 1.44 12.92
C VAL A 96 12.35 1.42 11.67
N SER A 97 12.85 0.26 11.26
CA SER A 97 13.85 0.17 10.18
C SER A 97 13.24 0.09 8.78
N VAL A 98 11.99 -0.37 8.63
CA VAL A 98 11.38 -0.63 7.30
C VAL A 98 10.01 0.01 7.15
N LEU A 99 9.01 -0.42 7.93
CA LEU A 99 7.61 -0.07 7.69
C LEU A 99 7.32 1.43 7.87
N ARG A 100 7.82 2.06 8.95
CA ARG A 100 7.62 3.50 9.19
C ARG A 100 8.31 4.37 8.13
N PRO A 101 9.58 4.14 7.76
CA PRO A 101 10.20 4.84 6.63
C PRO A 101 9.42 4.73 5.31
N ILE A 102 8.90 3.54 4.99
CA ILE A 102 8.09 3.34 3.78
C ILE A 102 6.76 4.09 3.88
N TYR A 103 6.09 4.05 5.03
CA TYR A 103 4.87 4.80 5.27
C TYR A 103 5.09 6.31 5.07
N GLU A 104 6.13 6.89 5.67
CA GLU A 104 6.44 8.32 5.50
C GLU A 104 6.73 8.67 4.04
N ALA A 105 7.51 7.84 3.35
CA ALA A 105 7.79 8.00 1.91
C ALA A 105 6.50 7.86 1.07
N PHE A 106 5.58 6.98 1.45
CA PHE A 106 4.32 6.76 0.76
C PHE A 106 3.40 7.98 0.90
N ILE A 107 3.18 8.47 2.11
CA ILE A 107 2.38 9.68 2.37
C ILE A 107 2.95 10.89 1.61
N LYS A 108 4.27 11.08 1.61
CA LYS A 108 4.93 12.15 0.85
C LYS A 108 4.73 12.01 -0.67
N SER A 109 4.80 10.79 -1.19
CA SER A 109 4.58 10.51 -2.62
C SER A 109 3.14 10.77 -3.03
N ILE A 110 2.16 10.42 -2.18
CA ILE A 110 0.74 10.74 -2.43
C ILE A 110 0.54 12.27 -2.47
N LEU A 111 1.07 13.01 -1.49
CA LEU A 111 0.98 14.48 -1.44
C LEU A 111 1.63 15.18 -2.64
N SER A 112 2.64 14.54 -3.23
CA SER A 112 3.38 15.06 -4.38
C SER A 112 2.79 14.62 -5.73
N SER A 113 1.78 13.75 -5.72
CA SER A 113 1.20 13.19 -6.96
C SER A 113 0.50 14.28 -7.77
N PRO A 114 0.83 14.44 -9.07
CA PRO A 114 0.16 15.41 -9.93
C PRO A 114 -1.28 15.01 -10.30
N ASP A 115 -1.63 13.74 -10.08
CA ASP A 115 -2.93 13.15 -10.39
C ASP A 115 -3.97 13.33 -9.25
N LEU A 116 -3.53 13.81 -8.08
CA LEU A 116 -4.39 14.04 -6.92
C LEU A 116 -4.54 15.53 -6.60
N VAL A 117 -5.66 15.89 -6.00
CA VAL A 117 -5.88 17.25 -5.47
C VAL A 117 -5.34 17.31 -4.04
N ASN A 118 -4.35 18.16 -3.81
CA ASN A 118 -3.77 18.39 -2.49
C ASN A 118 -4.43 19.62 -1.84
N GLU A 119 -5.52 19.41 -1.10
CA GLU A 119 -6.29 20.48 -0.44
C GLU A 119 -5.96 20.66 1.04
N TYR A 120 -5.33 19.66 1.64
CA TYR A 120 -5.09 19.60 3.06
C TYR A 120 -3.64 19.96 3.29
N ASN A 121 -3.35 21.10 3.95
CA ASN A 121 -2.02 21.67 4.30
C ASN A 121 -0.87 20.67 4.57
N GLY A 122 -0.46 19.88 3.58
CA GLY A 122 0.42 18.72 3.75
C GLY A 122 -0.12 17.50 4.51
N ILE A 123 -1.45 17.32 4.70
CA ILE A 123 -2.00 16.21 5.51
C ILE A 123 -3.00 15.37 4.72
N ILE A 124 -2.78 14.08 4.53
CA ILE A 124 -3.83 13.22 3.95
C ILE A 124 -4.67 12.65 5.09
N PRO A 125 -5.99 12.89 5.18
CA PRO A 125 -6.81 12.29 6.23
C PRO A 125 -6.90 10.77 6.07
N HIS A 126 -6.43 10.04 7.07
CA HIS A 126 -6.49 8.58 7.15
C HIS A 126 -6.29 8.10 8.60
N LEU A 127 -6.61 6.83 8.84
CA LEU A 127 -6.32 6.11 10.08
C LEU A 127 -5.09 5.22 9.86
N TYR A 128 -4.29 5.06 10.90
CA TYR A 128 -3.02 4.34 10.89
C TYR A 128 -3.01 3.27 11.99
N THR A 129 -2.56 2.06 11.70
CA THR A 129 -2.43 0.98 12.70
C THR A 129 -1.20 0.13 12.43
N GLU A 130 -0.43 -0.17 13.48
CA GLU A 130 0.68 -1.14 13.44
C GLU A 130 0.23 -2.51 13.94
N ASN A 131 0.41 -3.54 13.13
CA ASN A 131 -0.07 -4.89 13.43
C ASN A 131 1.09 -5.85 13.75
N TYR A 132 1.39 -5.97 15.04
CA TYR A 132 2.37 -6.93 15.58
C TYR A 132 1.85 -8.36 15.64
N ARG A 133 0.52 -8.55 15.54
CA ARG A 133 -0.13 -9.85 15.76
C ARG A 133 0.18 -10.79 14.61
N TYR A 134 0.19 -10.29 13.38
CA TYR A 134 0.33 -11.11 12.16
C TYR A 134 1.60 -11.92 12.15
N GLY A 135 2.75 -11.34 12.49
CA GLY A 135 3.98 -12.13 12.47
C GLY A 135 4.05 -13.14 13.61
N ARG A 136 3.23 -13.02 14.67
CA ARG A 136 3.24 -13.93 15.84
C ARG A 136 2.27 -15.08 15.63
N LYS A 137 1.06 -14.76 15.19
CA LYS A 137 -0.07 -15.68 15.04
C LYS A 137 -0.24 -16.21 13.61
N GLY A 138 0.36 -15.55 12.63
CA GLY A 138 0.01 -15.73 11.22
C GLY A 138 -1.24 -14.93 10.85
N VAL A 139 -1.52 -14.90 9.55
CA VAL A 139 -2.77 -14.37 8.98
C VAL A 139 -3.57 -15.53 8.45
N GLU A 140 -4.89 -15.52 8.63
CA GLU A 140 -5.79 -16.56 8.11
C GLU A 140 -6.84 -15.89 7.20
N ALA A 141 -7.16 -16.54 6.08
CA ALA A 141 -8.24 -16.18 5.16
C ALA A 141 -9.11 -17.42 4.95
N ASP A 142 -10.42 -17.35 5.20
CA ASP A 142 -11.36 -18.47 4.98
C ASP A 142 -10.88 -19.81 5.56
N GLY A 143 -10.30 -19.76 6.76
CA GLY A 143 -9.76 -20.93 7.46
C GLY A 143 -8.44 -21.48 6.90
N LYS A 144 -7.82 -20.82 5.92
CA LYS A 144 -6.50 -21.18 5.39
C LYS A 144 -5.43 -20.21 5.92
N PRO A 145 -4.33 -20.71 6.51
CA PRO A 145 -3.23 -19.86 6.94
C PRO A 145 -2.45 -19.33 5.74
N PHE A 146 -2.15 -18.03 5.76
CA PHE A 146 -1.14 -17.46 4.89
C PHE A 146 0.23 -17.99 5.28
N ARG A 147 1.01 -18.36 4.27
CA ARG A 147 2.23 -19.16 4.45
C ARG A 147 3.33 -18.42 5.21
N ASP A 148 3.51 -17.13 4.93
CA ASP A 148 4.61 -16.34 5.46
C ASP A 148 4.17 -15.50 6.66
N PHE A 149 5.08 -15.32 7.63
CA PHE A 149 4.84 -14.41 8.74
C PHE A 149 5.19 -12.98 8.29
N ILE A 150 4.28 -12.05 8.58
CA ILE A 150 4.42 -10.65 8.17
C ILE A 150 4.19 -9.71 9.36
N ASP A 151 4.93 -8.61 9.41
CA ASP A 151 4.53 -7.45 10.19
C ASP A 151 3.98 -6.39 9.22
N ALA A 152 3.00 -5.60 9.66
CA ALA A 152 2.29 -4.71 8.74
C ALA A 152 1.86 -3.39 9.37
N ILE A 153 1.75 -2.37 8.52
CA ILE A 153 0.99 -1.14 8.77
C ILE A 153 -0.29 -1.21 7.95
N GLU A 154 -1.43 -1.01 8.60
CA GLU A 154 -2.73 -0.84 7.94
C GLU A 154 -3.09 0.65 7.88
N ILE A 155 -3.48 1.10 6.71
CA ILE A 155 -4.01 2.45 6.47
C ILE A 155 -5.48 2.32 6.09
N LYS A 156 -6.36 3.00 6.83
CA LYS A 156 -7.81 2.95 6.59
C LYS A 156 -8.37 4.34 6.34
N ASN A 157 -9.44 4.41 5.56
CA ASN A 157 -10.12 5.65 5.23
C ASN A 157 -9.19 6.74 4.67
N LEU A 158 -8.25 6.34 3.81
CA LEU A 158 -7.38 7.30 3.11
C LEU A 158 -8.21 8.01 2.04
N ASN A 159 -8.59 9.25 2.35
CA ASN A 159 -9.47 10.03 1.50
C ASN A 159 -8.66 10.79 0.45
N ILE A 160 -8.94 10.51 -0.82
CA ILE A 160 -8.33 11.19 -1.96
C ILE A 160 -9.38 11.91 -2.81
N LYS A 161 -8.91 12.95 -3.49
CA LYS A 161 -9.62 13.61 -4.60
C LYS A 161 -8.80 13.46 -5.86
N ILE A 162 -9.42 12.97 -6.92
CA ILE A 162 -8.75 12.70 -8.19
C ILE A 162 -8.83 13.94 -9.06
N LYS A 163 -7.68 14.38 -9.58
CA LYS A 163 -7.62 15.52 -10.48
C LYS A 163 -8.27 15.15 -11.81
N ASN A 164 -9.38 15.81 -12.13
CA ASN A 164 -10.06 15.63 -13.40
C ASN A 164 -9.28 16.35 -14.51
N ILE A 165 -8.26 15.69 -15.09
CA ILE A 165 -7.55 16.23 -16.25
C ILE A 165 -8.47 16.10 -17.46
N LYS A 166 -9.16 17.19 -17.81
CA LYS A 166 -9.70 17.35 -19.15
C LYS A 166 -8.51 17.43 -20.10
N CYS A 167 -8.24 16.33 -20.82
CA CYS A 167 -7.43 16.42 -22.02
C CYS A 167 -8.18 17.33 -22.99
N TYR A 168 -7.83 18.62 -23.03
CA TYR A 168 -8.17 19.43 -24.19
C TYR A 168 -7.37 18.81 -25.32
N GLY A 169 -8.03 17.96 -26.12
CA GLY A 169 -7.47 17.49 -27.37
C GLY A 169 -6.98 18.71 -28.13
N ASN A 170 -5.73 18.65 -28.61
CA ASN A 170 -5.14 19.67 -29.45
C ASN A 170 -6.19 20.10 -30.47
N ARG A 171 -6.64 21.35 -30.37
CA ARG A 171 -7.34 22.02 -31.47
C ARG A 171 -6.33 22.10 -32.60
N ILE A 172 -6.41 21.15 -33.52
CA ILE A 172 -5.89 21.30 -34.88
C ILE A 172 -6.93 22.11 -35.65
#